data_AF-A0A191WCN6-F1
#
_entry.id   AF-A0A191WCN6-F1
#
_cell.length_a   1.000
_cell.length_b   1.000
_cell.length_c   1.000
_cell.angle_alpha   90.00
_cell.angle_beta   90.00
_cell.angle_gamma   90.00
#
_symmetry.space_group_name_H-M   'P 1'
#
loop_
_entity.id
_entity.type
_entity.pdbx_description
1 polymer ?
#
loop_
_entity_poly.entity_id
_entity_poly.type
_entity_poly.pdbx_seq_one_letter_code
_entity_poly.pdbx_strand_id
1 'polypeptide(L)'
;MLAAIGHLLPIAIAMALSTVPIMATIVLLLSANRSRTALPFLIGWVAGLLIVVTACTIFAQLIPTPGLGLRPNTAIGAWEVVIGLALIVVAIVSWVRSRHTDRTDLPAWLRGLDRLGRWSAVGFALLLNVRPKALLLAIAAGLAIRAENLDVADSAIAIGVYAVISASTVAVPIILTLAAPHRMEPRLVAAQEWLARNNGIVGSAILLMIGVVVLGSGLSRF
;
A
#
# COMPACT_ATOMS: atom_id res chain seq x y z
N MET A 1 -2.32 21.60 -2.65
CA MET A 1 -2.90 20.43 -3.35
C MET A 1 -1.90 19.65 -4.22
N LEU A 2 -1.23 20.23 -5.24
CA LEU A 2 -0.28 19.49 -6.10
C LEU A 2 0.91 18.87 -5.35
N ALA A 3 1.52 19.60 -4.42
CA ALA A 3 2.61 19.09 -3.58
C ALA A 3 2.15 17.93 -2.68
N ALA A 4 0.98 18.06 -2.05
CA ALA A 4 0.33 16.98 -1.31
C ALA A 4 0.16 15.70 -2.15
N ILE A 5 -0.34 15.83 -3.39
CA ILE A 5 -0.49 14.70 -4.31
C ILE A 5 0.89 14.10 -4.66
N GLY A 6 1.90 14.94 -4.88
CA GLY A 6 3.28 14.51 -5.12
C GLY A 6 3.85 13.67 -3.98
N HIS A 7 3.62 14.07 -2.72
CA HIS A 7 4.03 13.30 -1.53
C HIS A 7 3.19 12.03 -1.31
N LEU A 8 1.89 12.07 -1.62
CA LEU A 8 1.00 10.93 -1.46
C LEU A 8 1.21 9.84 -2.49
N LEU A 9 1.66 10.19 -3.70
CA LEU A 9 1.74 9.26 -4.82
C LEU A 9 2.69 8.07 -4.54
N PRO A 10 3.92 8.26 -4.05
CA PRO A 10 4.77 7.16 -3.62
C PRO A 10 4.17 6.30 -2.51
N ILE A 11 3.49 6.92 -1.54
CA ILE A 11 2.86 6.23 -0.41
C ILE A 11 1.69 5.36 -0.91
N ALA A 12 0.87 5.91 -1.81
CA ALA A 12 -0.26 5.22 -2.42
C ALA A 12 0.22 4.05 -3.29
N ILE A 13 1.29 4.22 -4.07
CA ILE A 13 1.89 3.13 -4.84
C ILE A 13 2.45 2.05 -3.91
N ALA A 14 3.12 2.42 -2.82
CA ALA A 14 3.62 1.46 -1.83
C ALA A 14 2.50 0.66 -1.17
N MET A 15 1.34 1.29 -0.96
CA MET A 15 0.14 0.64 -0.44
C MET A 15 -0.49 -0.28 -1.50
N ALA A 16 -0.65 0.21 -2.74
CA ALA A 16 -1.17 -0.55 -3.87
C ALA A 16 -0.35 -1.81 -4.14
N LEU A 17 0.97 -1.71 -4.14
CA LEU A 17 1.89 -2.83 -4.40
C LEU A 17 2.08 -3.75 -3.18
N SER A 18 1.20 -3.68 -2.18
CA SER A 18 1.26 -4.59 -1.03
C SER A 18 0.96 -6.02 -1.46
N THR A 19 1.92 -6.90 -1.25
CA THR A 19 1.83 -8.30 -1.70
C THR A 19 0.76 -9.10 -0.96
N VAL A 20 0.54 -8.80 0.32
CA VAL A 20 -0.42 -9.52 1.15
C VAL A 20 -1.88 -9.29 0.69
N PRO A 21 -2.39 -8.05 0.47
CA PRO A 21 -3.70 -7.83 -0.16
C PRO A 21 -3.81 -8.42 -1.55
N ILE A 22 -2.81 -8.22 -2.42
CA ILE A 22 -2.84 -8.73 -3.79
C ILE A 22 -3.00 -10.25 -3.77
N MET A 23 -2.20 -10.97 -2.97
CA MET A 23 -2.28 -12.42 -2.84
C MET A 23 -3.62 -12.87 -2.25
N ALA A 24 -4.14 -12.18 -1.23
CA ALA A 24 -5.45 -12.46 -0.67
C ALA A 24 -6.57 -12.29 -1.71
N THR A 25 -6.52 -11.24 -2.52
CA THR A 25 -7.47 -10.99 -3.61
C THR A 25 -7.40 -12.10 -4.66
N ILE A 26 -6.19 -12.48 -5.09
CA ILE A 26 -6.03 -13.54 -6.10
C ILE A 26 -6.60 -14.87 -5.59
N VAL A 27 -6.22 -15.30 -4.38
CA VAL A 27 -6.73 -16.55 -3.79
C VAL A 27 -8.25 -16.51 -3.63
N LEU A 28 -8.79 -15.39 -3.15
CA LEU A 28 -10.23 -15.21 -3.00
C LEU A 28 -10.96 -15.30 -4.36
N LEU A 29 -10.39 -14.72 -5.41
CA LEU A 29 -10.95 -14.77 -6.77
C LEU A 29 -10.82 -16.14 -7.44
N LEU A 30 -9.86 -16.97 -7.03
CA LEU A 30 -9.72 -18.35 -7.48
C LEU A 30 -10.57 -19.34 -6.65
N SER A 31 -11.08 -18.92 -5.49
CA SER A 31 -11.92 -19.77 -4.64
C SER A 31 -13.27 -20.10 -5.28
N ALA A 32 -13.84 -21.25 -4.90
CA ALA A 32 -15.19 -21.66 -5.33
C ALA A 32 -16.28 -20.65 -4.92
N ASN A 33 -16.04 -19.87 -3.85
CA ASN A 33 -16.98 -18.90 -3.32
C ASN A 33 -16.83 -17.49 -3.92
N ARG A 34 -15.97 -17.30 -4.93
CA ARG A 34 -15.63 -15.98 -5.52
C ARG A 34 -16.84 -15.09 -5.82
N SER A 35 -17.92 -15.65 -6.36
CA SER A 35 -19.13 -14.89 -6.74
C SER A 35 -19.83 -14.26 -5.54
N ARG A 36 -19.68 -14.83 -4.34
CA ARG A 36 -20.30 -14.34 -3.11
C ARG A 36 -19.38 -13.45 -2.28
N THR A 37 -18.06 -13.54 -2.47
CA THR A 37 -17.06 -12.89 -1.62
C THR A 37 -16.32 -11.73 -2.28
N ALA A 38 -16.20 -11.71 -3.62
CA ALA A 38 -15.38 -10.72 -4.33
C ALA A 38 -15.84 -9.27 -4.12
N LEU A 39 -17.12 -8.97 -4.37
CA LEU A 39 -17.65 -7.62 -4.17
C LEU A 39 -17.67 -7.18 -2.69
N PRO A 40 -18.11 -8.02 -1.73
CA PRO A 40 -18.00 -7.70 -0.31
C PRO A 40 -16.56 -7.45 0.15
N PHE A 41 -15.60 -8.24 -0.33
CA PHE A 41 -14.18 -8.01 -0.05
C PHE A 41 -13.73 -6.65 -0.58
N LEU A 42 -14.10 -6.29 -1.81
CA LEU A 42 -13.77 -4.98 -2.38
C LEU A 42 -14.37 -3.83 -1.56
N ILE A 43 -15.64 -3.95 -1.15
CA ILE A 43 -16.30 -2.94 -0.30
C ILE A 43 -15.57 -2.81 1.03
N GLY A 44 -15.27 -3.92 1.70
CA GLY A 44 -14.51 -3.91 2.95
C GLY A 44 -13.09 -3.36 2.80
N TRP A 45 -12.44 -3.63 1.65
CA TRP A 45 -11.10 -3.14 1.36
C TRP A 45 -11.08 -1.61 1.20
N VAL A 46 -11.97 -1.08 0.37
CA VAL A 46 -12.08 0.37 0.12
C VAL A 46 -12.54 1.11 1.38
N ALA A 47 -13.55 0.57 2.09
CA ALA A 47 -14.02 1.16 3.34
C ALA A 47 -12.91 1.17 4.41
N GLY A 48 -12.20 0.06 4.59
CA GLY A 48 -11.11 -0.03 5.57
C GLY A 48 -9.97 0.93 5.25
N LEU A 49 -9.60 1.03 3.98
CA LEU A 49 -8.58 1.96 3.51
C LEU A 49 -8.97 3.41 3.81
N LEU A 50 -10.19 3.82 3.46
CA LEU A 50 -10.73 5.16 3.71
C LEU A 50 -10.81 5.46 5.21
N ILE A 51 -11.34 4.53 6.01
CA ILE A 51 -11.46 4.69 7.47
C ILE A 51 -10.08 4.91 8.08
N VAL A 52 -9.11 4.04 7.78
CA VAL A 52 -7.79 4.10 8.39
C VAL A 52 -7.03 5.36 7.98
N VAL A 53 -7.01 5.72 6.70
CA VAL A 53 -6.29 6.94 6.25
C VAL A 53 -6.96 8.21 6.78
N THR A 54 -8.29 8.25 6.83
CA THR A 54 -9.02 9.40 7.39
C THR A 54 -8.74 9.54 8.88
N ALA A 55 -8.80 8.43 9.63
CA ALA A 55 -8.46 8.41 11.05
C ALA A 55 -7.02 8.89 11.28
N CYS A 56 -6.05 8.38 10.53
CA CYS A 56 -4.66 8.83 10.61
C CYS A 56 -4.49 10.31 10.27
N THR A 57 -5.25 10.83 9.30
CA THR A 57 -5.23 12.26 8.93
C THR A 57 -5.79 13.13 10.06
N ILE A 58 -6.91 12.75 10.67
CA ILE A 58 -7.48 13.44 11.83
C ILE A 58 -6.50 13.40 13.01
N PHE A 59 -5.95 12.22 13.33
CA PHE A 59 -4.95 12.07 14.39
C PHE A 59 -3.71 12.92 14.14
N ALA A 60 -3.24 13.00 12.88
CA ALA A 60 -2.11 13.84 12.55
C ALA A 60 -2.35 15.30 12.91
N GLN A 61 -3.57 15.83 12.68
CA GLN A 61 -3.94 17.21 13.01
C GLN A 61 -3.89 17.52 14.52
N LEU A 62 -4.06 16.50 15.36
CA LEU A 62 -4.00 16.65 16.83
C LEU A 62 -2.57 16.72 17.39
N ILE A 63 -1.56 16.34 16.61
CA ILE A 63 -0.16 16.36 17.06
C ILE A 63 0.30 17.82 17.12
N PRO A 64 0.78 18.35 18.27
CA PRO A 64 1.29 19.71 18.33
C PRO A 64 2.44 19.92 17.35
N THR A 65 2.42 20.99 16.56
CA THR A 65 3.56 21.40 15.74
C THR A 65 4.64 21.95 16.68
N PRO A 66 5.82 21.33 16.81
CA PRO A 66 6.88 21.89 17.62
C PRO A 66 7.31 23.23 17.00
N GLY A 67 7.15 24.31 17.74
CA GLY A 67 7.65 25.63 17.36
C GLY A 67 9.17 25.69 17.50
N LEU A 68 9.91 24.93 16.70
CA LEU A 68 11.37 25.00 16.66
C LEU A 68 11.79 25.93 15.53
N GLY A 69 11.93 27.23 15.87
CA GLY A 69 12.51 28.28 15.03
C GLY A 69 14.02 28.14 14.78
N LEU A 70 14.56 26.93 14.72
CA LEU A 70 15.95 26.67 14.36
C LEU A 70 15.98 26.25 12.91
N ARG A 71 16.61 27.04 12.02
CA ARG A 71 16.86 26.77 10.59
C ARG A 71 17.11 25.27 10.28
N PRO A 72 16.09 24.42 10.05
CA PRO A 72 16.24 22.98 10.18
C PRO A 72 16.34 22.26 8.83
N ASN A 73 16.31 22.99 7.71
CA ASN A 73 16.14 22.37 6.39
C ASN A 73 17.37 21.53 5.98
N THR A 74 18.59 21.99 6.30
CA THR A 74 19.83 21.29 5.93
C THR A 74 20.08 20.04 6.78
N ALA A 75 19.82 20.09 8.09
CA ALA A 75 19.99 18.91 8.96
C ALA A 75 18.95 17.82 8.66
N ILE A 76 17.69 18.20 8.42
CA ILE A 76 16.63 17.28 7.97
C ILE A 76 16.98 16.72 6.58
N GLY A 77 17.42 17.57 5.65
CA GLY A 77 17.85 17.16 4.33
C GLY A 77 19.01 16.16 4.36
N ALA A 78 20.01 16.40 5.21
CA ALA A 78 21.14 15.48 5.37
C ALA A 78 20.69 14.09 5.86
N TRP A 79 19.78 14.04 6.86
CA TRP A 79 19.22 12.78 7.32
C TRP A 79 18.35 12.08 6.28
N GLU A 80 17.50 12.81 5.56
CA GLU A 80 16.71 12.28 4.45
C GLU A 80 17.62 11.69 3.36
N VAL A 81 18.72 12.35 3.00
CA VAL A 81 19.71 11.82 2.03
C VAL A 81 20.33 10.52 2.54
N VAL A 82 20.80 10.48 3.79
CA VAL A 82 21.43 9.28 4.38
C VAL A 82 20.44 8.11 4.46
N ILE A 83 19.21 8.36 4.93
CA ILE A 83 18.16 7.35 5.03
C ILE A 83 17.75 6.86 3.63
N GLY A 84 17.55 7.77 2.68
CA GLY A 84 17.21 7.44 1.30
C GLY A 84 18.26 6.54 0.65
N LEU A 85 19.54 6.88 0.81
CA LEU A 85 20.64 6.07 0.30
C LEU A 85 20.72 4.69 0.96
N ALA A 86 20.54 4.62 2.29
CA ALA A 86 20.51 3.36 3.02
C ALA A 86 19.36 2.46 2.54
N LEU A 87 18.16 3.01 2.33
CA LEU A 87 17.01 2.27 1.80
C LEU A 87 17.26 1.73 0.39
N ILE A 88 17.90 2.52 -0.49
CA ILE A 88 18.31 2.08 -1.83
C ILE A 88 19.29 0.91 -1.74
N VAL A 89 20.31 1.00 -0.88
CA VAL A 89 21.28 -0.08 -0.70
C VAL A 89 20.58 -1.36 -0.18
N VAL A 90 19.73 -1.24 0.84
CA VAL A 90 18.97 -2.37 1.37
C VAL A 90 18.07 -2.97 0.29
N ALA A 91 17.43 -2.16 -0.55
CA ALA A 91 16.60 -2.62 -1.66
C ALA A 91 17.39 -3.40 -2.71
N ILE A 92 18.58 -2.93 -3.08
CA ILE A 92 19.47 -3.62 -4.03
C ILE A 92 19.94 -4.95 -3.43
N VAL A 93 20.36 -4.94 -2.17
CA VAL A 93 20.81 -6.16 -1.47
C VAL A 93 19.67 -7.17 -1.32
N SER A 94 18.47 -6.71 -0.94
CA SER A 94 17.30 -7.58 -0.82
C SER A 94 16.87 -8.13 -2.18
N TRP A 95 16.98 -7.34 -3.24
CA TRP A 95 16.71 -7.79 -4.60
C TRP A 95 17.66 -8.91 -5.02
N VAL A 96 18.98 -8.72 -4.86
CA VAL A 96 19.99 -9.73 -5.21
C VAL A 96 19.78 -11.01 -4.39
N ARG A 97 19.54 -10.89 -3.07
CA ARG A 97 19.25 -12.04 -2.22
C ARG A 97 17.98 -12.77 -2.61
N SER A 98 16.93 -12.04 -2.99
CA SER A 98 15.64 -12.64 -3.33
C SER A 98 15.69 -13.54 -4.58
N ARG A 99 16.67 -13.32 -5.47
CA ARG A 99 16.91 -14.18 -6.64
C ARG A 99 17.40 -15.59 -6.30
N HIS A 100 17.84 -15.83 -5.07
CA HIS A 100 18.38 -17.12 -4.62
C HIS A 100 17.44 -17.89 -3.69
N THR A 101 16.24 -17.37 -3.44
CA THR A 101 15.25 -18.00 -2.55
C THR A 101 14.03 -18.44 -3.32
N ASP A 102 13.99 -19.72 -3.70
CA ASP A 102 12.79 -20.36 -4.24
C ASP A 102 11.84 -20.70 -3.11
N ARG A 103 10.92 -19.79 -2.80
CA ARG A 103 9.76 -20.10 -1.93
C ARG A 103 8.56 -20.38 -2.82
N THR A 104 8.33 -21.66 -3.10
CA THR A 104 7.22 -22.12 -3.95
C THR A 104 5.90 -22.28 -3.21
N ASP A 105 5.95 -22.38 -1.87
CA ASP A 105 4.77 -22.78 -1.10
C ASP A 105 3.87 -21.59 -0.75
N LEU A 106 2.57 -21.76 -1.04
CA LEU A 106 1.56 -20.79 -0.67
C LEU A 106 1.50 -20.65 0.86
N PRO A 107 1.59 -19.43 1.42
CA PRO A 107 1.51 -19.20 2.85
C PRO A 107 0.29 -19.86 3.51
N ALA A 108 0.51 -20.48 4.67
CA ALA A 108 -0.53 -21.24 5.39
C ALA A 108 -1.81 -20.43 5.69
N TRP A 109 -1.69 -19.12 5.91
CA TRP A 109 -2.82 -18.23 6.21
C TRP A 109 -3.78 -18.04 5.03
N LEU A 110 -3.34 -18.29 3.79
CA LEU A 110 -4.19 -18.17 2.60
C LEU A 110 -5.16 -19.34 2.45
N ARG A 111 -4.85 -20.50 3.03
CA ARG A 111 -5.71 -21.70 2.97
C ARG A 111 -7.07 -21.51 3.64
N GLY A 112 -7.21 -20.53 4.51
CA GLY A 112 -8.47 -20.20 5.16
C GLY A 112 -9.44 -19.39 4.28
N LEU A 113 -8.95 -18.78 3.19
CA LEU A 113 -9.75 -17.86 2.38
C LEU A 113 -10.86 -18.55 1.59
N ASP A 114 -10.68 -19.82 1.21
CA ASP A 114 -11.68 -20.60 0.47
C ASP A 114 -12.99 -20.80 1.25
N ARG A 115 -12.91 -20.72 2.59
CA ARG A 115 -14.03 -20.92 3.51
C ARG A 115 -14.74 -19.61 3.88
N LEU A 116 -14.30 -18.47 3.35
CA LEU A 116 -14.93 -17.19 3.68
C LEU A 116 -16.35 -17.12 3.12
N GLY A 117 -17.28 -16.69 3.97
CA GLY A 117 -18.59 -16.22 3.57
C GLY A 117 -18.56 -14.72 3.23
N ARG A 118 -19.72 -14.20 2.81
CA ARG A 118 -19.89 -12.79 2.42
C ARG A 118 -19.40 -11.81 3.49
N TRP A 119 -19.86 -11.95 4.73
CA TRP A 119 -19.54 -11.02 5.81
C TRP A 119 -18.11 -11.19 6.34
N SER A 120 -17.60 -12.41 6.37
CA SER A 120 -16.21 -12.63 6.77
C SER A 120 -15.23 -12.11 5.72
N ALA A 121 -15.59 -12.07 4.44
CA ALA A 121 -14.79 -11.40 3.41
C ALA A 121 -14.67 -9.88 3.65
N VAL A 122 -15.76 -9.20 4.06
CA VAL A 122 -15.73 -7.78 4.46
C VAL A 122 -14.81 -7.58 5.66
N GLY A 123 -15.04 -8.34 6.74
CA GLY A 123 -14.27 -8.23 7.97
C GLY A 123 -12.78 -8.52 7.76
N PHE A 124 -12.47 -9.52 6.93
CA PHE A 124 -11.11 -9.84 6.56
C PHE A 124 -10.44 -8.69 5.79
N ALA A 125 -11.13 -8.10 4.81
CA ALA A 125 -10.61 -6.96 4.06
C ALA A 125 -10.35 -5.73 4.95
N LEU A 126 -11.25 -5.46 5.92
CA LEU A 126 -11.04 -4.41 6.93
C LEU A 126 -9.77 -4.70 7.75
N LEU A 127 -9.61 -5.93 8.23
CA LEU A 127 -8.45 -6.33 9.05
C LEU A 127 -7.12 -6.16 8.30
N LEU A 128 -7.10 -6.40 6.99
CA LEU A 128 -5.89 -6.17 6.17
C LEU A 128 -5.45 -4.69 6.18
N ASN A 129 -6.33 -3.73 6.44
CA ASN A 129 -5.95 -2.32 6.54
C ASN A 129 -5.31 -1.95 7.89
N VAL A 130 -5.38 -2.84 8.90
CA VAL A 130 -4.83 -2.60 10.25
C VAL A 130 -3.47 -3.30 10.47
N ARG A 131 -2.91 -3.94 9.45
CA ARG A 131 -1.57 -4.56 9.55
C ARG A 131 -0.50 -3.49 9.72
N PRO A 132 0.66 -3.81 10.35
CA PRO A 132 1.72 -2.83 10.60
C PRO A 132 2.15 -2.02 9.37
N LYS A 133 2.38 -2.68 8.22
CA LYS A 133 2.73 -1.98 6.97
C LYS A 133 1.63 -1.01 6.51
N ALA A 134 0.36 -1.44 6.58
CA ALA A 134 -0.76 -0.61 6.14
C ALA A 134 -0.95 0.62 7.05
N LEU A 135 -0.84 0.43 8.37
CA LEU A 135 -0.90 1.52 9.35
C LEU A 135 0.24 2.51 9.15
N LEU A 136 1.49 2.04 8.97
CA LEU A 136 2.63 2.90 8.71
C LEU A 136 2.42 3.78 7.47
N LEU A 137 1.92 3.21 6.37
CA LEU A 137 1.64 3.96 5.15
C LEU A 137 0.46 4.95 5.32
N ALA A 138 -0.59 4.56 6.05
CA ALA A 138 -1.71 5.45 6.32
C ALA A 138 -1.33 6.62 7.24
N ILE A 139 -0.46 6.38 8.24
CA ILE A 139 0.12 7.42 9.10
C ILE A 139 0.95 8.37 8.25
N ALA A 140 1.83 7.85 7.39
CA ALA A 140 2.63 8.67 6.49
C ALA A 140 1.77 9.54 5.56
N ALA A 141 0.69 8.96 5.00
CA ALA A 141 -0.27 9.71 4.18
C ALA A 141 -0.97 10.83 4.97
N GLY A 142 -1.44 10.54 6.19
CA GLY A 142 -2.07 11.54 7.05
C GLY A 142 -1.13 12.68 7.45
N LEU A 143 0.14 12.36 7.74
CA LEU A 143 1.18 13.36 8.01
C LEU A 143 1.50 14.21 6.78
N ALA A 144 1.56 13.60 5.59
CA ALA A 144 1.80 14.31 4.33
C ALA A 144 0.65 15.30 4.01
N ILE A 145 -0.61 14.89 4.22
CA ILE A 145 -1.78 15.77 4.06
C ILE A 145 -1.71 16.94 5.05
N ARG A 146 -1.38 16.65 6.31
CA ARG A 146 -1.25 17.69 7.34
C ARG A 146 -0.15 18.70 7.01
N ALA A 147 1.00 18.25 6.54
CA ALA A 147 2.14 19.13 6.26
C ALA A 147 1.82 20.26 5.27
N GLU A 148 0.80 20.04 4.43
CA GLU A 148 0.38 20.94 3.37
C GLU A 148 -0.70 21.95 3.83
N ASN A 149 -1.14 21.88 5.10
CA ASN A 149 -2.16 22.74 5.71
C ASN A 149 -3.42 22.91 4.83
N LEU A 150 -3.85 21.81 4.21
CA LEU A 150 -5.03 21.80 3.33
C LEU A 150 -6.32 22.05 4.11
N ASP A 151 -7.31 22.66 3.45
CA ASP A 151 -8.65 22.70 3.99
C ASP A 151 -9.32 21.30 3.97
N VAL A 152 -10.55 21.22 4.48
CA VAL A 152 -11.28 19.94 4.57
C VAL A 152 -11.59 19.36 3.19
N ALA A 153 -11.91 20.20 2.21
CA ALA A 153 -12.28 19.76 0.87
C ALA A 153 -11.07 19.20 0.11
N ASP A 154 -9.95 19.93 0.13
CA ASP A 154 -8.68 19.51 -0.47
C ASP A 154 -8.12 18.26 0.21
N SER A 155 -8.27 18.14 1.54
CA SER A 155 -7.90 16.92 2.26
C SER A 155 -8.73 15.71 1.81
N ALA A 156 -10.04 15.89 1.62
CA ALA A 156 -10.92 14.83 1.13
C ALA A 156 -10.56 14.39 -0.30
N ILE A 157 -10.22 15.34 -1.18
CA ILE A 157 -9.75 15.05 -2.55
C ILE A 157 -8.44 14.27 -2.49
N ALA A 158 -7.47 14.70 -1.68
CA ALA A 158 -6.18 14.04 -1.52
C ALA A 158 -6.33 12.61 -1.00
N ILE A 159 -7.20 12.39 -0.01
CA ILE A 159 -7.58 11.06 0.49
C ILE A 159 -8.22 10.22 -0.62
N GLY A 160 -9.12 10.80 -1.41
CA GLY A 160 -9.76 10.14 -2.54
C GLY A 160 -8.75 9.65 -3.58
N VAL A 161 -7.80 10.51 -3.97
CA VAL A 161 -6.71 10.16 -4.91
C VAL A 161 -5.84 9.04 -4.34
N TYR A 162 -5.41 9.18 -3.08
CA TYR A 162 -4.66 8.14 -2.38
C TYR A 162 -5.41 6.80 -2.38
N ALA A 163 -6.72 6.83 -2.09
CA ALA A 163 -7.56 5.66 -2.00
C ALA A 163 -7.74 4.96 -3.35
N VAL A 164 -7.97 5.72 -4.43
CA VAL A 164 -8.11 5.19 -5.79
C VAL A 164 -6.83 4.47 -6.23
N ILE A 165 -5.67 5.09 -6.04
CA ILE A 165 -4.38 4.49 -6.41
C ILE A 165 -4.12 3.25 -5.54
N SER A 166 -4.27 3.36 -4.23
CA SER A 166 -4.02 2.28 -3.27
C SER A 166 -4.95 1.08 -3.46
N ALA A 167 -6.21 1.31 -3.85
CA ALA A 167 -7.18 0.24 -4.07
C ALA A 167 -7.07 -0.42 -5.45
N SER A 168 -6.37 0.20 -6.42
CA SER A 168 -6.34 -0.22 -7.82
C SER A 168 -5.95 -1.69 -8.03
N THR A 169 -4.93 -2.17 -7.32
CA THR A 169 -4.41 -3.55 -7.43
C THR A 169 -5.33 -4.61 -6.83
N VAL A 170 -6.36 -4.19 -6.09
CA VAL A 170 -7.43 -5.06 -5.57
C VAL A 170 -8.69 -4.89 -6.41
N ALA A 171 -9.07 -3.64 -6.70
CA ALA A 171 -10.28 -3.30 -7.44
C ALA A 171 -10.24 -3.82 -8.87
N VAL A 172 -9.13 -3.60 -9.60
CA VAL A 172 -9.02 -3.98 -11.02
C VAL A 172 -9.17 -5.50 -11.21
N PRO A 173 -8.43 -6.38 -10.50
CA PRO A 173 -8.63 -7.82 -10.64
C PRO A 173 -10.06 -8.27 -10.31
N ILE A 174 -10.68 -7.68 -9.28
CA ILE A 174 -12.06 -8.02 -8.89
C ILE A 174 -13.03 -7.63 -10.01
N ILE A 175 -13.01 -6.38 -10.48
CA ILE A 175 -13.90 -5.89 -11.52
C ILE A 175 -13.73 -6.69 -12.82
N LEU A 176 -12.49 -6.93 -13.24
CA LEU A 176 -12.21 -7.70 -14.46
C LEU A 176 -12.62 -9.17 -14.33
N THR A 177 -12.49 -9.77 -13.15
CA THR A 177 -12.91 -11.16 -12.92
C THR A 177 -14.44 -11.29 -12.88
N LEU A 178 -15.14 -10.27 -12.37
CA LEU A 178 -16.60 -10.22 -12.43
C LEU A 178 -17.10 -10.04 -13.87
N ALA A 179 -16.40 -9.26 -14.70
CA ALA A 179 -16.76 -9.01 -16.09
C ALA A 179 -16.40 -10.17 -17.04
N ALA A 180 -15.25 -10.83 -16.82
CA ALA A 180 -14.72 -11.85 -17.72
C ALA A 180 -14.00 -12.99 -16.96
N PRO A 181 -14.73 -13.80 -16.17
CA PRO A 181 -14.13 -14.79 -15.26
C PRO A 181 -13.24 -15.82 -15.98
N HIS A 182 -13.71 -16.38 -17.10
CA HIS A 182 -12.95 -17.37 -17.88
C HIS A 182 -11.63 -16.82 -18.45
N ARG A 183 -11.57 -15.52 -18.75
CA ARG A 183 -10.33 -14.89 -19.24
C ARG A 183 -9.37 -14.53 -18.11
N MET A 184 -9.90 -14.25 -16.92
CA MET A 184 -9.08 -13.84 -15.79
C MET A 184 -8.52 -15.01 -14.99
N GLU A 185 -9.20 -16.15 -14.94
CA GLU A 185 -8.73 -17.33 -14.21
C GLU A 185 -7.29 -17.76 -14.55
N PRO A 186 -6.90 -18.01 -15.81
CA PRO A 186 -5.51 -18.38 -16.13
C PRO A 186 -4.50 -17.26 -15.79
N ARG A 187 -4.91 -15.99 -15.89
CA ARG A 187 -4.06 -14.84 -15.55
C ARG A 187 -3.85 -14.72 -14.04
N LEU A 188 -4.88 -15.00 -13.26
CA LEU A 188 -4.82 -15.00 -11.80
C LEU A 188 -3.94 -16.14 -11.29
N VAL A 189 -4.04 -17.33 -11.88
CA VAL A 189 -3.13 -18.47 -11.57
C VAL A 189 -1.68 -18.09 -11.86
N ALA A 190 -1.39 -17.58 -13.06
CA ALA A 190 -0.04 -17.13 -13.42
C ALA A 190 0.48 -16.03 -12.49
N ALA A 191 -0.36 -15.06 -12.13
CA ALA A 191 -0.02 -14.00 -11.19
C ALA A 191 0.26 -14.52 -9.78
N GLN A 192 -0.53 -15.49 -9.29
CA GLN A 192 -0.34 -16.13 -7.99
C GLN A 192 1.02 -16.81 -7.92
N GLU A 193 1.34 -17.62 -8.92
CA GLU A 193 2.60 -18.34 -9.00
C GLU A 193 3.79 -17.40 -9.12
N TRP A 194 3.68 -16.37 -9.96
CA TRP A 194 4.72 -15.36 -10.08
C TRP A 194 4.94 -14.63 -8.76
N LEU A 195 3.88 -14.19 -8.08
CA LEU A 195 4.01 -13.51 -6.78
C LEU A 195 4.57 -14.42 -5.69
N ALA A 196 4.22 -15.70 -5.69
CA ALA A 196 4.80 -16.66 -4.75
C ALA A 196 6.32 -16.74 -4.92
N ARG A 197 6.79 -16.87 -6.17
CA ARG A 197 8.22 -16.91 -6.52
C ARG A 197 8.94 -15.57 -6.32
N ASN A 198 8.25 -14.44 -6.51
CA ASN A 198 8.86 -13.11 -6.63
C ASN A 198 8.46 -12.14 -5.51
N ASN A 199 7.92 -12.60 -4.38
CA ASN A 199 7.49 -11.71 -3.29
C ASN A 199 8.61 -10.78 -2.79
N GLY A 200 9.85 -11.29 -2.73
CA GLY A 200 11.03 -10.49 -2.36
C GLY A 200 11.36 -9.38 -3.36
N ILE A 201 11.12 -9.63 -4.66
CA ILE A 201 11.34 -8.66 -5.74
C ILE A 201 10.38 -7.48 -5.60
N VAL A 202 9.09 -7.74 -5.36
CA VAL A 202 8.09 -6.69 -5.17
C VAL A 202 8.41 -5.83 -3.95
N GLY A 203 8.77 -6.46 -2.83
CA GLY A 203 9.20 -5.74 -1.62
C GLY A 203 10.42 -4.86 -1.87
N SER A 204 11.42 -5.38 -2.59
CA SER A 204 12.64 -4.65 -2.94
C SER A 204 12.34 -3.47 -3.87
N ALA A 205 11.47 -3.63 -4.86
CA ALA A 205 11.07 -2.56 -5.77
C ALA A 205 10.37 -1.40 -5.02
N ILE A 206 9.49 -1.72 -4.07
CA ILE A 206 8.83 -0.71 -3.22
C ILE A 206 9.87 0.00 -2.34
N LEU A 207 10.78 -0.76 -1.73
CA LEU A 207 11.83 -0.19 -0.87
C LEU A 207 12.76 0.74 -1.66
N LEU A 208 13.10 0.35 -2.89
CA LEU A 208 13.87 1.17 -3.82
C LEU A 208 13.14 2.48 -4.13
N MET A 209 11.86 2.40 -4.50
CA MET A 209 11.03 3.57 -4.79
C MET A 209 10.96 4.52 -3.58
N ILE A 210 10.73 4.00 -2.37
CA ILE A 210 10.71 4.80 -1.15
C ILE A 210 12.07 5.44 -0.92
N GLY A 211 13.17 4.69 -1.07
CA GLY A 211 14.53 5.21 -0.92
C GLY A 211 14.84 6.35 -1.89
N VAL A 212 14.45 6.22 -3.16
CA VAL A 212 14.60 7.27 -4.18
C VAL A 212 13.81 8.52 -3.83
N VAL A 213 12.56 8.37 -3.37
CA VAL A 213 11.71 9.50 -3.00
C VAL A 213 12.27 10.23 -1.77
N VAL A 214 12.69 9.48 -0.75
CA VAL A 214 13.28 10.06 0.47
C VAL A 214 14.61 10.77 0.15
N LEU A 215 15.44 10.18 -0.71
CA LEU A 215 16.67 10.81 -1.20
C LEU A 215 16.37 12.11 -1.95
N GLY A 216 15.40 12.10 -2.87
CA GLY A 216 14.99 13.28 -3.63
C GLY A 216 14.45 14.40 -2.74
N SER A 217 13.64 14.06 -1.73
CA SER A 217 13.18 15.01 -0.69
C SER A 217 14.38 15.66 -0.01
N GLY A 218 15.35 14.87 0.43
CA GLY A 218 16.52 15.39 1.13
C GLY A 218 17.35 16.33 0.27
N LEU A 219 17.54 15.99 -1.02
CA LEU A 219 18.25 16.84 -1.98
C LEU A 219 17.53 18.17 -2.25
N SER A 220 16.19 18.18 -2.24
CA SER A 220 15.39 19.41 -2.47
C SER A 220 15.49 20.45 -1.35
N ARG A 221 16.11 20.11 -0.22
CA ARG A 221 16.24 20.97 0.95
C ARG A 221 17.56 21.76 1.02
N PHE A 222 18.45 21.54 0.04
CA PHE A 222 19.71 22.26 -0.15
C PHE A 222 19.59 23.25 -1.31
#